data_AF-A0A9E4THC9-F1
#
_entry.id   AF-A0A9E4THC9-F1
#
_cell.length_a   1.000
_cell.length_b   1.000
_cell.length_c   1.000
_cell.angle_alpha   90.00
_cell.angle_beta   90.00
_cell.angle_gamma   90.00
#
_symmetry.space_group_name_H-M   'P 1'
#
loop_
_entity.id
_entity.type
_entity.pdbx_description
1 polymer ?
#
loop_
_entity_poly.entity_id
_entity_poly.type
_entity_poly.pdbx_seq_one_letter_code
_entity_poly.pdbx_strand_id
1 'polypeptide(L)'
;MAGNQDTELDNAALENGEGEAYSRRAVLLPGWNRRTYATWVFLAINLVVWIAMEARGGSQDQEVLLAFGAMYGPLIAGGEYWRLFTAMFLHVGALHLIFNGVGLLIFGKMAERIFGLRRFVIIYLLAGLSGSVASYAFNDVAIGAGASGAIMGILGALGAFYLVRRNTLGNMGKQNLVGLLVIAAFNLIFGFTVAGIDNWAHMGGLLGGILMGLALAPKYRAESSGLLGGQSRIVDTTSLARRWWVIPLALAVLVLGARVATSGASDVALAQAHVIEAEEYLNDQIYDKALEEIERAVELDSSSGPAFYIRGKIMVELGNTSQAITDLSASLRLGMDPESRSDAIGTLVGLRGTRR
;
A
#
# COMPACT_ATOMS: atom_id res chain seq x y z
N MET A 1 20.05 42.56 -52.72
CA MET A 1 18.58 42.48 -52.84
C MET A 1 18.16 41.07 -52.50
N ALA A 2 17.69 40.86 -51.27
CA ALA A 2 16.96 39.66 -50.85
C ALA A 2 16.28 40.06 -49.53
N GLY A 3 15.13 40.73 -49.65
CA GLY A 3 14.29 41.13 -48.54
C GLY A 3 12.89 40.57 -48.75
N ASN A 4 12.26 40.15 -47.65
CA ASN A 4 10.84 39.83 -47.51
C ASN A 4 10.23 38.82 -48.49
N GLN A 5 10.36 37.52 -48.17
CA GLN A 5 9.35 36.53 -48.57
C GLN A 5 8.75 35.78 -47.37
N ASP A 6 9.45 35.71 -46.23
CA ASP A 6 8.94 35.01 -45.03
C ASP A 6 7.93 35.84 -44.21
N THR A 7 7.88 37.16 -44.39
CA THR A 7 6.94 38.06 -43.70
C THR A 7 5.58 38.20 -44.39
N GLU A 8 5.42 37.74 -45.64
CA GLU A 8 4.13 37.77 -46.34
C GLU A 8 3.28 36.52 -46.10
N LEU A 9 3.91 35.35 -45.86
CA LEU A 9 3.18 34.12 -45.51
C LEU A 9 2.57 34.16 -44.10
N ASP A 10 3.22 34.87 -43.17
CA ASP A 10 2.72 35.02 -41.79
C ASP A 10 1.56 36.02 -41.69
N ASN A 11 1.52 37.01 -42.59
CA ASN A 11 0.42 37.99 -42.65
C ASN A 11 -0.83 37.44 -43.37
N ALA A 12 -0.67 36.52 -44.33
CA ALA A 12 -1.81 35.87 -44.99
C ALA A 12 -2.58 34.91 -44.08
N ALA A 13 -1.95 34.38 -43.02
CA ALA A 13 -2.62 33.56 -42.02
C ALA A 13 -3.43 34.37 -40.99
N LEU A 14 -3.20 35.69 -40.90
CA LEU A 14 -3.93 36.60 -40.01
C LEU A 14 -5.18 37.20 -40.66
N GLU A 15 -5.30 37.19 -41.99
CA GLU A 15 -6.47 37.72 -42.71
C GLU A 15 -7.61 36.70 -42.88
N ASN A 16 -7.31 35.40 -42.83
CA ASN A 16 -8.34 34.37 -42.80
C ASN A 16 -8.66 34.07 -41.33
N GLY A 17 -9.82 34.53 -40.85
CA GLY A 17 -10.31 34.42 -39.47
C GLY A 17 -10.48 32.99 -38.88
N GLU A 18 -9.64 32.04 -39.30
CA GLU A 18 -9.50 30.68 -38.80
C GLU A 18 -8.40 30.56 -37.72
N GLY A 19 -7.48 31.54 -37.62
CA GLY A 19 -6.40 31.55 -36.62
C GLY A 19 -6.82 31.90 -35.19
N GLU A 20 -7.90 32.67 -35.00
CA GLU A 20 -8.38 33.05 -33.66
C GLU A 20 -9.13 31.94 -32.92
N ALA A 21 -9.61 30.91 -33.62
CA ALA A 21 -10.36 29.81 -32.99
C ALA A 21 -9.46 28.77 -32.28
N TYR A 22 -8.15 28.78 -32.56
CA TYR A 22 -7.22 27.79 -31.99
C TYR A 22 -6.34 28.33 -30.85
N SER A 23 -6.32 29.63 -30.61
CA SER A 23 -5.47 30.27 -29.61
C SER A 23 -6.27 30.73 -28.39
N ARG A 24 -5.91 30.18 -27.21
CA ARG A 24 -6.46 30.46 -25.86
C ARG A 24 -7.66 29.62 -25.38
N ARG A 25 -7.58 28.29 -25.47
CA ARG A 25 -8.17 27.48 -24.39
C ARG A 25 -7.30 27.63 -23.15
N ALA A 26 -7.64 28.59 -22.29
CA ALA A 26 -7.00 28.74 -20.98
C ALA A 26 -6.94 27.38 -20.27
N VAL A 27 -5.78 27.02 -19.70
CA VAL A 27 -5.64 25.82 -18.89
C VAL A 27 -6.51 25.97 -17.65
N LEU A 28 -7.64 25.26 -17.61
CA LEU A 28 -8.59 25.30 -16.51
C LEU A 28 -8.22 24.26 -15.45
N LEU A 29 -7.18 24.55 -14.68
CA LEU A 29 -6.87 23.82 -13.44
C LEU A 29 -6.93 24.77 -12.25
N PRO A 30 -7.32 24.29 -11.06
CA PRO A 30 -7.12 25.05 -9.84
C PRO A 30 -5.64 25.44 -9.73
N GLY A 31 -5.36 26.75 -9.63
CA GLY A 31 -4.00 27.25 -9.49
C GLY A 31 -3.33 26.75 -8.21
N TRP A 32 -2.02 27.03 -8.08
CA TRP A 32 -1.16 26.57 -6.99
C TRP A 32 -1.58 27.04 -5.58
N ASN A 33 -2.52 27.97 -5.49
CA ASN A 33 -3.04 28.56 -4.25
C ASN A 33 -3.99 27.63 -3.47
N ARG A 34 -4.43 26.50 -4.05
CA ARG A 34 -5.25 25.53 -3.31
C ARG A 34 -4.42 24.87 -2.20
N ARG A 35 -4.88 25.00 -0.96
CA ARG A 35 -4.27 24.38 0.22
C ARG A 35 -4.39 22.85 0.14
N THR A 36 -3.33 22.16 0.59
CA THR A 36 -3.17 20.70 0.52
C THR A 36 -3.10 20.11 1.93
N TYR A 37 -4.23 20.09 2.63
CA TYR A 37 -4.29 19.71 4.04
C TYR A 37 -4.08 18.22 4.25
N ALA A 38 -4.74 17.37 3.46
CA ALA A 38 -4.68 15.92 3.65
C ALA A 38 -3.27 15.38 3.43
N THR A 39 -2.52 15.94 2.46
CA THR A 39 -1.12 15.53 2.24
C THR A 39 -0.28 15.75 3.50
N TRP A 40 -0.39 16.91 4.15
CA TRP A 40 0.32 17.19 5.39
C TRP A 40 -0.16 16.34 6.56
N VAL A 41 -1.46 16.06 6.65
CA VAL A 41 -2.01 15.17 7.68
C VAL A 41 -1.45 13.75 7.53
N PHE A 42 -1.43 13.19 6.32
CA PHE A 42 -0.85 11.86 6.10
C PHE A 42 0.66 11.82 6.38
N LEU A 43 1.42 12.86 6.01
CA LEU A 43 2.83 12.98 6.39
C LEU A 43 3.03 12.99 7.90
N ALA A 44 2.19 13.75 8.62
CA ALA A 44 2.24 13.81 10.07
C ALA A 44 1.89 12.47 10.72
N ILE A 45 0.86 11.77 10.21
CA ILE A 45 0.49 10.42 10.69
C ILE A 45 1.67 9.46 10.50
N ASN A 46 2.25 9.40 9.31
CA ASN A 46 3.37 8.51 9.01
C ASN A 46 4.57 8.78 9.94
N LEU A 47 4.88 10.06 10.19
CA LEU A 47 5.95 10.44 11.10
C LEU A 47 5.66 10.04 12.55
N VAL A 48 4.45 10.29 13.04
CA VAL A 48 4.05 9.96 14.41
C VAL A 48 4.05 8.44 14.64
N VAL A 49 3.51 7.67 13.71
CA VAL A 49 3.52 6.20 13.78
C VAL A 49 4.95 5.68 13.78
N TRP A 50 5.81 6.20 12.90
CA TRP A 50 7.21 5.81 12.85
C TRP A 50 7.96 6.11 14.16
N ILE A 51 7.78 7.30 14.74
CA ILE A 51 8.36 7.67 16.05
C ILE A 51 7.88 6.70 17.14
N ALA A 52 6.60 6.33 17.14
CA ALA A 52 6.05 5.38 18.12
C ALA A 52 6.67 3.98 17.97
N MET A 53 6.95 3.52 16.74
CA MET A 53 7.65 2.26 16.49
C MET A 53 9.11 2.32 16.98
N GLU A 54 9.83 3.40 16.70
CA GLU A 54 11.19 3.60 17.21
C GLU A 54 11.23 3.57 18.74
N ALA A 55 10.24 4.17 19.41
CA ALA A 55 10.13 4.17 20.87
C ALA A 55 9.81 2.78 21.46
N ARG A 56 9.27 1.83 20.67
CA ARG A 56 8.86 0.50 21.14
C ARG A 56 9.88 -0.60 20.90
N GLY A 57 10.96 -0.31 20.19
CA GLY A 57 12.04 -1.28 19.90
C GLY A 57 12.75 -1.03 18.58
N GLY A 58 12.18 -0.20 17.69
CA GLY A 58 12.77 0.11 16.39
C GLY A 58 11.86 -0.30 15.24
N SER A 59 11.79 0.50 14.19
CA SER A 59 10.93 0.21 13.03
C SER A 59 11.46 -0.88 12.08
N GLN A 60 12.65 -1.42 12.36
CA GLN A 60 13.25 -2.54 11.64
C GLN A 60 13.05 -3.88 12.35
N ASP A 61 12.54 -3.84 13.58
CA ASP A 61 12.21 -5.04 14.34
C ASP A 61 10.88 -5.63 13.87
N GLN A 62 10.85 -6.94 13.64
CA GLN A 62 9.68 -7.62 13.08
C GLN A 62 8.53 -7.70 14.09
N GLU A 63 8.81 -7.90 15.36
CA GLU A 63 7.78 -7.95 16.40
C GLU A 63 7.12 -6.59 16.55
N VAL A 64 7.91 -5.52 16.58
CA VAL A 64 7.39 -4.14 16.60
C VAL A 64 6.53 -3.86 15.37
N LEU A 65 6.96 -4.28 14.18
CA LEU A 65 6.17 -4.13 12.95
C LEU A 65 4.82 -4.85 13.06
N LEU A 66 4.83 -6.11 13.47
CA LEU A 66 3.61 -6.92 13.62
C LEU A 66 2.69 -6.34 14.71
N ALA A 67 3.23 -5.91 15.84
CA ALA A 67 2.46 -5.29 16.92
C ALA A 67 1.78 -3.97 16.49
N PHE A 68 2.42 -3.19 15.60
CA PHE A 68 1.84 -1.96 15.05
C PHE A 68 0.88 -2.21 13.88
N GLY A 69 0.70 -3.45 13.43
CA GLY A 69 -0.22 -3.78 12.36
C GLY A 69 0.40 -3.84 10.98
N ALA A 70 1.67 -4.22 10.86
CA ALA A 70 2.23 -4.59 9.57
C ALA A 70 1.43 -5.75 8.95
N MET A 71 1.42 -5.76 7.62
CA MET A 71 0.77 -6.80 6.84
C MET A 71 1.58 -8.08 6.98
N TYR A 72 0.92 -9.17 7.36
CA TYR A 72 1.52 -10.50 7.39
C TYR A 72 0.41 -11.49 7.09
N GLY A 73 0.55 -12.24 5.99
CA GLY A 73 -0.57 -13.00 5.45
C GLY A 73 -1.11 -14.11 6.35
N PRO A 74 -0.31 -14.82 7.18
CA PRO A 74 -0.86 -15.77 8.15
C PRO A 74 -1.83 -15.11 9.14
N LEU A 75 -1.47 -13.96 9.70
CA LEU A 75 -2.35 -13.20 10.59
C LEU A 75 -3.61 -12.70 9.88
N ILE A 76 -3.48 -12.27 8.62
CA ILE A 76 -4.63 -11.83 7.81
C ILE A 76 -5.54 -13.00 7.48
N ALA A 77 -4.99 -14.17 7.18
CA ALA A 77 -5.75 -15.41 6.97
C ALA A 77 -6.47 -15.85 8.24
N GLY A 78 -5.85 -15.65 9.41
CA GLY A 78 -6.45 -15.78 10.74
C GLY A 78 -7.51 -14.73 11.09
N GLY A 79 -7.81 -13.79 10.18
CA GLY A 79 -8.91 -12.83 10.32
C GLY A 79 -8.51 -11.40 10.64
N GLU A 80 -7.21 -11.11 10.79
CA GLU A 80 -6.71 -9.76 11.08
C GLU A 80 -6.67 -8.84 9.84
N TYR A 81 -7.78 -8.77 9.10
CA TYR A 81 -7.92 -7.97 7.88
C TYR A 81 -7.66 -6.48 8.08
N TRP A 82 -7.73 -5.98 9.31
CA TRP A 82 -7.39 -4.60 9.65
C TRP A 82 -5.92 -4.25 9.31
N ARG A 83 -5.03 -5.24 9.27
CA ARG A 83 -3.63 -5.10 8.87
C ARG A 83 -3.45 -4.56 7.46
N LEU A 84 -4.38 -4.88 6.55
CA LEU A 84 -4.38 -4.35 5.18
C LEU A 84 -4.45 -2.82 5.16
N PHE A 85 -5.13 -2.22 6.15
CA PHE A 85 -5.26 -0.78 6.29
C PHE A 85 -4.12 -0.16 7.09
N THR A 86 -3.79 -0.72 8.26
CA THR A 86 -2.78 -0.13 9.15
C THR A 86 -1.40 -0.13 8.52
N ALA A 87 -1.01 -1.19 7.81
CA ALA A 87 0.27 -1.32 7.13
C ALA A 87 0.61 -0.14 6.20
N MET A 88 -0.40 0.55 5.67
CA MET A 88 -0.22 1.73 4.80
C MET A 88 0.50 2.90 5.50
N PHE A 89 0.52 2.93 6.83
CA PHE A 89 1.07 4.04 7.63
C PHE A 89 2.37 3.68 8.35
N LEU A 90 2.78 2.40 8.35
CA LEU A 90 4.01 1.92 8.95
C LEU A 90 5.18 2.09 7.98
N HIS A 91 6.40 2.30 8.49
CA HIS A 91 7.59 2.48 7.67
C HIS A 91 8.79 1.77 8.31
N VAL A 92 9.52 0.98 7.53
CA VAL A 92 10.70 0.23 7.97
C VAL A 92 11.95 1.10 7.83
N GLY A 93 12.42 1.68 8.93
CA GLY A 93 13.58 2.56 8.96
C GLY A 93 13.37 3.96 8.38
N ALA A 94 14.29 4.87 8.70
CA ALA A 94 14.17 6.29 8.35
C ALA A 94 14.19 6.57 6.84
N LEU A 95 15.02 5.86 6.07
CA LEU A 95 15.10 6.07 4.61
C LEU A 95 13.77 5.73 3.92
N HIS A 96 13.11 4.66 4.34
CA HIS A 96 11.82 4.26 3.79
C HIS A 96 10.74 5.31 4.08
N LEU A 97 10.72 5.88 5.30
CA LEU A 97 9.86 7.00 5.65
C LEU A 97 10.15 8.24 4.79
N ILE A 98 11.42 8.60 4.63
CA ILE A 98 11.82 9.80 3.87
C ILE A 98 11.40 9.68 2.40
N PHE A 99 11.69 8.56 1.74
CA PHE A 99 11.37 8.41 0.31
C PHE A 99 9.85 8.41 0.06
N ASN A 100 9.07 7.71 0.89
CA ASN A 100 7.61 7.79 0.81
C ASN A 100 7.10 9.19 1.16
N GLY A 101 7.69 9.86 2.14
CA GLY A 101 7.35 11.22 2.53
C GLY A 101 7.58 12.22 1.40
N VAL A 102 8.71 12.14 0.71
CA VAL A 102 9.02 12.96 -0.48
C VAL A 102 8.04 12.65 -1.62
N GLY A 103 7.80 11.37 -1.90
CA GLY A 103 6.83 10.96 -2.93
C GLY A 103 5.42 11.49 -2.65
N LEU A 104 4.95 11.35 -1.40
CA LEU A 104 3.65 11.86 -0.97
C LEU A 104 3.61 13.40 -0.98
N LEU A 105 4.68 14.08 -0.59
CA LEU A 105 4.73 15.54 -0.62
C LEU A 105 4.63 16.07 -2.06
N ILE A 106 5.32 15.46 -3.02
CA ILE A 106 5.31 15.88 -4.42
C ILE A 106 3.98 15.50 -5.08
N PHE A 107 3.70 14.20 -5.17
CA PHE A 107 2.55 13.70 -5.94
C PHE A 107 1.24 13.86 -5.17
N GLY A 108 1.25 13.74 -3.85
CA GLY A 108 0.08 13.98 -3.02
C GLY A 108 -0.40 15.42 -3.11
N LYS A 109 0.49 16.42 -3.00
CA LYS A 109 0.09 17.83 -3.19
C LYS A 109 -0.43 18.10 -4.59
N MET A 110 0.20 17.49 -5.61
CA MET A 110 -0.26 17.60 -6.99
C MET A 110 -1.68 17.03 -7.16
N ALA A 111 -1.92 15.82 -6.65
CA ALA A 111 -3.22 15.18 -6.69
C ALA A 111 -4.27 15.90 -5.86
N GLU A 112 -3.95 16.35 -4.65
CA GLU A 112 -4.89 17.08 -3.79
C GLU A 112 -5.31 18.43 -4.40
N ARG A 113 -4.41 19.12 -5.12
CA ARG A 113 -4.77 20.32 -5.87
C ARG A 113 -5.75 20.03 -6.99
N ILE A 114 -5.47 18.97 -7.78
CA ILE A 114 -6.26 18.57 -8.95
C ILE A 114 -7.59 17.98 -8.53
N PHE A 115 -7.63 16.98 -7.65
CA PHE A 115 -8.84 16.25 -7.28
C PHE A 115 -9.63 16.93 -6.15
N GLY A 116 -8.94 17.75 -5.34
CA GLY A 116 -9.46 18.33 -4.10
C GLY A 116 -9.38 17.38 -2.92
N LEU A 117 -9.43 17.95 -1.71
CA LEU A 117 -9.29 17.26 -0.43
C LEU A 117 -10.04 15.93 -0.35
N ARG A 118 -11.36 15.93 -0.55
CA ARG A 118 -12.22 14.76 -0.34
C ARG A 118 -11.86 13.60 -1.29
N ARG A 119 -11.70 13.90 -2.57
CA ARG A 119 -11.36 12.88 -3.58
C ARG A 119 -9.96 12.35 -3.40
N PHE A 120 -9.02 13.22 -3.05
CA PHE A 120 -7.66 12.82 -2.77
C PHE A 120 -7.58 11.83 -1.61
N VAL A 121 -8.27 12.10 -0.49
CA VAL A 121 -8.34 11.16 0.64
C VAL A 121 -8.93 9.81 0.20
N ILE A 122 -10.05 9.81 -0.54
CA ILE A 122 -10.66 8.57 -1.04
C ILE A 122 -9.71 7.81 -1.95
N ILE A 123 -9.06 8.48 -2.91
CA ILE A 123 -8.11 7.88 -3.84
C ILE A 123 -6.92 7.28 -3.08
N TYR A 124 -6.32 8.04 -2.15
CA TYR A 124 -5.16 7.58 -1.37
C TYR A 124 -5.50 6.32 -0.57
N LEU A 125 -6.62 6.33 0.16
CA LEU A 125 -7.02 5.21 1.01
C LEU A 125 -7.42 3.98 0.19
N LEU A 126 -8.28 4.12 -0.82
CA LEU A 126 -8.77 2.98 -1.59
C LEU A 126 -7.72 2.40 -2.54
N ALA A 127 -6.86 3.24 -3.11
CA ALA A 127 -5.76 2.74 -3.92
C ALA A 127 -4.69 2.08 -3.04
N GLY A 128 -4.38 2.63 -1.87
CA GLY A 128 -3.50 1.97 -0.91
C GLY A 128 -4.02 0.60 -0.48
N LEU A 129 -5.29 0.51 -0.11
CA LEU A 129 -5.94 -0.78 0.20
C LEU A 129 -5.93 -1.75 -0.98
N SER A 130 -6.12 -1.26 -2.22
CA SER A 130 -5.97 -2.09 -3.43
C SER A 130 -4.56 -2.64 -3.58
N GLY A 131 -3.55 -1.87 -3.18
CA GLY A 131 -2.17 -2.33 -3.07
C GLY A 131 -2.02 -3.43 -2.01
N SER A 132 -2.48 -3.18 -0.78
CA SER A 132 -2.39 -4.17 0.30
C SER A 132 -3.10 -5.48 -0.05
N VAL A 133 -4.30 -5.43 -0.64
CA VAL A 133 -5.04 -6.63 -1.07
C VAL A 133 -4.29 -7.37 -2.16
N ALA A 134 -3.72 -6.68 -3.15
CA ALA A 134 -2.92 -7.32 -4.19
C ALA A 134 -1.65 -7.97 -3.61
N SER A 135 -0.97 -7.29 -2.69
CA SER A 135 0.20 -7.88 -2.03
C SER A 135 -0.17 -9.12 -1.22
N TYR A 136 -1.20 -9.05 -0.38
CA TYR A 136 -1.68 -10.21 0.37
C TYR A 136 -2.04 -11.40 -0.54
N ALA A 137 -2.63 -11.14 -1.71
CA ALA A 137 -3.02 -12.20 -2.66
C ALA A 137 -1.83 -12.90 -3.35
N PHE A 138 -0.66 -12.25 -3.43
CA PHE A 138 0.48 -12.74 -4.22
C PHE A 138 1.80 -12.82 -3.44
N ASN A 139 1.79 -12.45 -2.16
CA ASN A 139 2.93 -12.45 -1.24
C ASN A 139 2.43 -12.66 0.20
N ASP A 140 1.87 -13.84 0.46
CA ASP A 140 1.12 -14.16 1.66
C ASP A 140 1.97 -14.51 2.89
N VAL A 141 3.30 -14.51 2.79
CA VAL A 141 4.20 -14.82 3.94
C VAL A 141 5.22 -13.72 4.27
N ALA A 142 5.35 -12.68 3.44
CA ALA A 142 6.25 -11.58 3.76
C ALA A 142 5.60 -10.53 4.66
N ILE A 143 6.40 -9.91 5.54
CA ILE A 143 5.97 -8.75 6.32
C ILE A 143 6.01 -7.50 5.44
N GLY A 144 4.86 -6.88 5.24
CA GLY A 144 4.67 -5.69 4.41
C GLY A 144 4.30 -4.45 5.23
N ALA A 145 4.94 -3.32 4.93
CA ALA A 145 4.62 -2.02 5.50
C ALA A 145 4.99 -0.91 4.50
N GLY A 146 4.24 0.19 4.49
CA GLY A 146 4.59 1.40 3.72
C GLY A 146 3.42 2.05 2.99
N ALA A 147 3.53 3.37 2.83
CA ALA A 147 2.58 4.17 2.04
C ALA A 147 2.77 4.03 0.52
N SER A 148 3.76 3.27 0.07
CA SER A 148 4.22 3.24 -1.33
C SER A 148 3.15 2.75 -2.30
N GLY A 149 2.32 1.76 -1.92
CA GLY A 149 1.16 1.33 -2.71
C GLY A 149 0.14 2.47 -2.94
N ALA A 150 -0.15 3.26 -1.90
CA ALA A 150 -1.03 4.43 -2.02
C ALA A 150 -0.42 5.54 -2.88
N ILE A 151 0.90 5.75 -2.81
CA ILE A 151 1.63 6.73 -3.64
C ILE A 151 1.61 6.29 -5.11
N MET A 152 1.82 5.00 -5.40
CA MET A 152 1.64 4.44 -6.75
C MET A 152 0.18 4.60 -7.22
N GLY A 153 -0.78 4.48 -6.31
CA GLY A 153 -2.18 4.83 -6.59
C GLY A 153 -2.42 6.29 -6.93
N ILE A 154 -1.75 7.23 -6.25
CA ILE A 154 -1.78 8.64 -6.61
C ILE A 154 -1.22 8.85 -8.02
N LEU A 155 -0.09 8.22 -8.36
CA LEU A 155 0.49 8.26 -9.71
C LEU A 155 -0.49 7.72 -10.76
N GLY A 156 -1.16 6.60 -10.47
CA GLY A 156 -2.19 6.01 -11.33
C GLY A 156 -3.38 6.93 -11.55
N ALA A 157 -3.88 7.57 -10.49
CA ALA A 157 -5.00 8.51 -10.58
C ALA A 157 -4.63 9.76 -11.38
N LEU A 158 -3.44 10.33 -11.14
CA LEU A 158 -2.92 11.45 -11.92
C LEU A 158 -2.71 11.07 -13.39
N GLY A 159 -2.13 9.90 -13.66
CA GLY A 159 -1.95 9.36 -15.01
C GLY A 159 -3.28 9.22 -15.74
N ALA A 160 -4.30 8.63 -15.10
CA ALA A 160 -5.65 8.54 -15.65
C ALA A 160 -6.26 9.92 -15.95
N PHE A 161 -6.11 10.88 -15.03
CA PHE A 161 -6.58 12.25 -15.22
C PHE A 161 -5.93 12.90 -16.44
N TYR A 162 -4.59 12.89 -16.52
CA TYR A 162 -3.88 13.48 -17.64
C TYR A 162 -4.13 12.75 -18.95
N LEU A 163 -4.26 11.42 -18.93
CA LEU A 163 -4.64 10.65 -20.11
C LEU A 163 -5.98 11.14 -20.66
N VAL A 164 -7.03 11.21 -19.83
CA VAL A 164 -8.36 11.67 -20.27
C VAL A 164 -8.36 13.14 -20.69
N ARG A 165 -7.50 13.97 -20.09
CA ARG A 165 -7.48 15.43 -20.29
C ARG A 165 -6.39 15.94 -21.23
N ARG A 166 -5.54 15.07 -21.78
CA ARG A 166 -4.35 15.44 -22.57
C ARG A 166 -4.64 16.39 -23.73
N ASN A 167 -5.78 16.22 -24.40
CA ASN A 167 -6.16 17.07 -25.53
C ASN A 167 -6.66 18.45 -25.06
N THR A 168 -7.36 18.50 -23.92
CA THR A 168 -7.84 19.76 -23.34
C THR A 168 -6.72 20.56 -22.69
N LEU A 169 -5.72 19.88 -22.12
CA LEU A 169 -4.57 20.49 -21.43
C LEU A 169 -3.38 20.75 -22.36
N GLY A 170 -3.46 20.36 -23.64
CA GLY A 170 -2.39 20.54 -24.62
C GLY A 170 -1.06 19.89 -24.23
N ASN A 171 0.05 20.54 -24.60
CA ASN A 171 1.40 20.01 -24.38
C ASN A 171 1.71 19.80 -22.89
N MET A 172 1.23 20.69 -22.02
CA MET A 172 1.39 20.53 -20.56
C MET A 172 0.75 19.21 -20.08
N GLY A 173 -0.44 18.87 -20.56
CA GLY A 173 -1.10 17.61 -20.19
C GLY A 173 -0.33 16.38 -20.67
N LYS A 174 0.15 16.42 -21.92
CA LYS A 174 0.95 15.33 -22.52
C LYS A 174 2.28 15.13 -21.80
N GLN A 175 3.00 16.21 -21.49
CA GLN A 175 4.29 16.16 -20.80
C GLN A 175 4.15 15.63 -19.37
N ASN A 176 3.14 16.09 -18.61
CA ASN A 176 2.86 15.55 -17.29
C ASN A 176 2.50 14.06 -17.33
N LEU A 177 1.70 13.63 -18.32
CA LEU A 177 1.39 12.22 -18.51
C LEU A 177 2.66 11.40 -18.75
N VAL A 178 3.52 11.81 -19.68
CA VAL A 178 4.77 11.11 -19.98
C VAL A 178 5.68 11.06 -18.75
N GLY A 179 5.85 12.17 -18.04
CA GLY A 179 6.65 12.21 -16.82
C GLY A 179 6.14 11.25 -15.75
N LEU A 180 4.83 11.21 -15.50
CA LEU A 180 4.23 10.28 -14.54
C LEU A 180 4.39 8.82 -14.96
N LEU A 181 4.25 8.50 -16.25
CA LEU A 181 4.47 7.15 -16.77
C LEU A 181 5.92 6.70 -16.61
N VAL A 182 6.88 7.59 -16.89
CA VAL A 182 8.31 7.30 -16.68
C VAL A 182 8.60 7.03 -15.21
N ILE A 183 8.08 7.85 -14.30
CA ILE A 183 8.28 7.68 -12.85
C ILE A 183 7.64 6.37 -12.35
N ALA A 184 6.41 6.06 -12.79
CA ALA A 184 5.74 4.82 -12.41
C ALA A 184 6.50 3.59 -12.95
N ALA A 185 6.97 3.63 -14.20
CA ALA A 185 7.77 2.56 -14.79
C ALA A 185 9.11 2.38 -14.06
N PHE A 186 9.79 3.48 -13.75
CA PHE A 186 11.04 3.45 -12.98
C PHE A 186 10.83 2.83 -11.60
N ASN A 187 9.81 3.25 -10.85
CA ASN A 187 9.52 2.69 -9.52
C ASN A 187 9.24 1.18 -9.57
N LEU A 188 8.47 0.71 -10.56
CA LEU A 188 8.18 -0.72 -10.73
C LEU A 188 9.45 -1.50 -11.10
N ILE A 189 10.22 -1.03 -12.08
CA ILE A 189 11.47 -1.69 -12.50
C ILE A 189 12.46 -1.73 -11.34
N PHE A 190 12.64 -0.61 -10.65
CA PHE A 190 13.52 -0.52 -9.49
C PHE A 190 13.08 -1.46 -8.36
N GLY A 191 11.77 -1.59 -8.13
CA GLY A 191 11.22 -2.53 -7.17
C GLY A 191 11.55 -3.99 -7.45
N PHE A 192 11.68 -4.40 -8.72
CA PHE A 192 12.15 -5.76 -9.05
C PHE A 192 13.65 -5.97 -8.79
N THR A 193 14.42 -4.90 -8.61
CA THR A 193 15.88 -4.96 -8.40
C THR A 193 16.32 -4.83 -6.94
N VAL A 194 15.43 -4.35 -6.06
CA VAL A 194 15.74 -4.11 -4.65
C VAL A 194 14.90 -5.03 -3.76
N ALA A 195 15.57 -5.89 -3.01
CA ALA A 195 14.93 -6.77 -2.04
C ALA A 195 14.17 -5.95 -0.98
N GLY A 196 12.97 -6.42 -0.60
CA GLY A 196 12.09 -5.74 0.35
C GLY A 196 11.15 -4.70 -0.27
N ILE A 197 11.21 -4.44 -1.59
CA ILE A 197 10.19 -3.64 -2.27
C ILE A 197 9.05 -4.53 -2.74
N ASP A 198 7.84 -4.14 -2.37
CA ASP A 198 6.61 -4.86 -2.68
C ASP A 198 5.99 -4.38 -4.00
N ASN A 199 6.34 -5.08 -5.09
CA ASN A 199 5.80 -4.76 -6.41
C ASN A 199 4.33 -5.10 -6.57
N TRP A 200 3.80 -6.09 -5.85
CA TRP A 200 2.38 -6.43 -5.90
C TRP A 200 1.55 -5.32 -5.29
N ALA A 201 2.00 -4.74 -4.17
CA ALA A 201 1.40 -3.54 -3.61
C ALA A 201 1.47 -2.35 -4.58
N HIS A 202 2.58 -2.15 -5.27
CA HIS A 202 2.73 -1.06 -6.24
C HIS A 202 1.80 -1.23 -7.45
N MET A 203 1.72 -2.43 -8.01
CA MET A 203 0.85 -2.73 -9.15
C MET A 203 -0.63 -2.63 -8.77
N GLY A 204 -1.02 -3.23 -7.64
CA GLY A 204 -2.39 -3.15 -7.12
C GLY A 204 -2.79 -1.71 -6.79
N GLY A 205 -1.88 -0.95 -6.19
CA GLY A 205 -2.04 0.47 -5.91
C GLY A 205 -2.22 1.29 -7.17
N LEU A 206 -1.32 1.12 -8.16
CA LEU A 206 -1.37 1.81 -9.44
C LEU A 206 -2.69 1.55 -10.18
N LEU A 207 -3.12 0.29 -10.25
CA LEU A 207 -4.38 -0.09 -10.89
C LEU A 207 -5.60 0.48 -10.16
N GLY A 208 -5.65 0.32 -8.83
CA GLY A 208 -6.71 0.91 -8.00
C GLY A 208 -6.78 2.43 -8.16
N GLY A 209 -5.62 3.08 -8.23
CA GLY A 209 -5.46 4.50 -8.51
C GLY A 209 -5.99 4.92 -9.88
N ILE A 210 -5.68 4.17 -10.94
CA ILE A 210 -6.21 4.42 -12.29
C ILE A 210 -7.74 4.35 -12.27
N LEU A 211 -8.30 3.29 -11.69
CA LEU A 211 -9.76 3.09 -11.62
C LEU A 211 -10.44 4.21 -10.82
N MET A 212 -9.92 4.56 -9.65
CA MET A 212 -10.45 5.66 -8.83
C MET A 212 -10.27 7.02 -9.51
N GLY A 213 -9.15 7.24 -10.19
CA GLY A 213 -8.88 8.43 -10.99
C GLY A 213 -9.91 8.65 -12.08
N LEU A 214 -10.21 7.60 -12.86
CA LEU A 214 -11.28 7.63 -13.88
C LEU A 214 -12.67 7.86 -13.24
N ALA A 215 -12.95 7.13 -12.16
CA ALA A 215 -14.22 7.16 -11.47
C ALA A 215 -14.48 8.45 -10.68
N LEU A 216 -13.46 9.23 -10.32
CA LEU A 216 -13.61 10.44 -9.50
C LEU A 216 -13.09 11.72 -10.16
N ALA A 217 -12.47 11.66 -11.35
CA ALA A 217 -11.88 12.81 -12.02
C ALA A 217 -12.80 14.04 -12.08
N PRO A 218 -12.34 15.21 -11.60
CA PRO A 218 -13.10 16.44 -11.71
C PRO A 218 -13.21 16.93 -13.17
N LYS A 219 -14.23 17.73 -13.42
CA LYS A 219 -14.44 18.43 -14.69
C LYS A 219 -14.44 19.93 -14.41
N TYR A 220 -13.33 20.60 -14.70
CA TYR A 220 -13.21 22.03 -14.47
C TYR A 220 -13.76 22.85 -15.63
N ARG A 221 -14.55 23.88 -15.31
CA ARG A 221 -15.08 24.87 -16.25
C ARG A 221 -14.84 26.28 -15.70
N ALA A 222 -14.55 27.24 -16.57
CA ALA A 222 -14.60 28.65 -16.21
C ALA A 222 -16.06 29.11 -16.18
N GLU A 223 -16.48 29.67 -15.07
CA GLU A 223 -17.78 30.32 -14.91
C GLU A 223 -17.56 31.82 -14.75
N SER A 224 -18.23 32.62 -15.58
CA SER A 224 -18.18 34.08 -15.49
C SER A 224 -19.11 34.55 -14.36
N SER A 225 -18.55 35.23 -13.37
CA SER A 225 -19.32 35.78 -12.26
C SER A 225 -19.84 37.18 -12.63
N GLY A 226 -21.06 37.26 -13.18
CA GLY A 226 -21.84 38.52 -13.26
C GLY A 226 -22.13 39.05 -14.67
N LEU A 227 -23.19 39.86 -14.78
CA LEU A 227 -23.69 40.46 -16.03
C LEU A 227 -22.69 41.43 -16.72
N LEU A 228 -21.66 41.89 -16.01
CA LEU A 228 -20.72 42.94 -16.45
C LEU A 228 -19.24 42.49 -16.32
N GLY A 229 -18.91 41.28 -16.79
CA GLY A 229 -17.50 40.88 -16.98
C GLY A 229 -16.69 40.63 -15.69
N GLY A 230 -17.30 40.04 -14.66
CA GLY A 230 -16.57 39.71 -13.43
C GLY A 230 -15.55 38.57 -13.60
N GLN A 231 -14.66 38.44 -12.62
CA GLN A 231 -13.56 37.47 -12.65
C GLN A 231 -14.05 36.05 -12.96
N SER A 232 -13.42 35.40 -13.94
CA SER A 232 -13.71 34.00 -14.28
C SER A 232 -13.25 33.09 -13.14
N ARG A 233 -14.20 32.39 -12.50
CA ARG A 233 -13.89 31.41 -11.45
C ARG A 233 -13.86 30.01 -12.04
N ILE A 234 -12.84 29.23 -11.69
CA ILE A 234 -12.79 27.80 -12.05
C ILE A 234 -13.64 27.01 -11.06
N VAL A 235 -14.65 26.31 -11.57
CA VAL A 235 -15.57 25.47 -10.79
C VAL A 235 -15.46 24.01 -11.22
N ASP A 236 -15.53 23.09 -10.25
CA ASP A 236 -15.65 21.65 -10.51
C ASP A 236 -17.12 21.31 -10.73
N THR A 237 -17.44 20.83 -11.93
CA THR A 237 -18.81 20.45 -12.32
C THR A 237 -19.14 18.98 -12.01
N THR A 238 -18.16 18.19 -11.59
CA THR A 238 -18.39 16.81 -11.13
C THR A 238 -18.88 16.85 -9.68
N SER A 239 -20.13 16.45 -9.43
CA SER A 239 -20.62 16.28 -8.05
C SER A 239 -20.16 14.95 -7.47
N LEU A 240 -19.42 14.99 -6.35
CA LEU A 240 -19.06 13.79 -5.60
C LEU A 240 -20.31 13.09 -5.03
N ALA A 241 -21.36 13.84 -4.68
CA ALA A 241 -22.63 13.29 -4.21
C ALA A 241 -23.32 12.42 -5.27
N ARG A 242 -23.13 12.70 -6.56
CA ARG A 242 -23.63 11.83 -7.65
C ARG A 242 -22.78 10.59 -7.90
N ARG A 243 -21.59 10.52 -7.30
CA ARG A 243 -20.65 9.39 -7.41
C ARG A 243 -20.45 8.67 -6.08
N TRP A 244 -21.42 8.78 -5.17
CA TRP A 244 -21.36 8.19 -3.84
C TRP A 244 -21.17 6.67 -3.88
N TRP A 245 -21.74 5.99 -4.88
CA TRP A 245 -21.70 4.54 -5.08
C TRP A 245 -20.30 3.99 -5.36
N VAL A 246 -19.35 4.84 -5.80
CA VAL A 246 -17.97 4.41 -6.11
C VAL A 246 -17.28 3.84 -4.87
N ILE A 247 -17.49 4.46 -3.71
CA ILE A 247 -16.85 4.04 -2.45
C ILE A 247 -17.34 2.66 -2.00
N PRO A 248 -18.65 2.41 -1.79
CA PRO A 248 -19.11 1.08 -1.36
C PRO A 248 -18.83 0.00 -2.40
N LEU A 249 -18.88 0.32 -3.71
CA LEU A 249 -18.50 -0.64 -4.74
C LEU A 249 -17.02 -1.02 -4.64
N ALA A 250 -16.13 -0.04 -4.52
CA ALA A 250 -14.70 -0.29 -4.37
C ALA A 250 -14.40 -1.10 -3.10
N LEU A 251 -15.04 -0.76 -1.98
CA LEU A 251 -14.90 -1.52 -0.74
C LEU A 251 -15.41 -2.96 -0.89
N ALA A 252 -16.55 -3.18 -1.55
CA ALA A 252 -17.07 -4.52 -1.81
C ALA A 252 -16.09 -5.35 -2.65
N VAL A 253 -15.50 -4.76 -3.69
CA VAL A 253 -14.47 -5.41 -4.52
C VAL A 253 -13.22 -5.74 -3.69
N LEU A 254 -12.77 -4.82 -2.83
CA LEU A 254 -11.60 -5.04 -1.97
C LEU A 254 -11.85 -6.13 -0.92
N VAL A 255 -13.03 -6.15 -0.30
CA VAL A 255 -13.44 -7.19 0.66
C VAL A 255 -13.50 -8.53 -0.05
N LEU A 256 -14.13 -8.61 -1.22
CA LEU A 256 -14.17 -9.84 -2.01
C LEU A 256 -12.76 -10.29 -2.40
N GLY A 257 -11.90 -9.37 -2.83
CA GLY A 257 -10.50 -9.66 -3.15
C GLY A 257 -9.72 -10.21 -1.96
N ALA A 258 -9.86 -9.61 -0.78
CA ALA A 258 -9.24 -10.11 0.44
C ALA A 258 -9.76 -11.50 0.83
N ARG A 259 -11.06 -11.77 0.66
CA ARG A 259 -11.65 -13.10 0.91
C ARG A 259 -11.13 -14.15 -0.08
N VAL A 260 -11.04 -13.80 -1.36
CA VAL A 260 -10.47 -14.69 -2.38
C VAL A 260 -9.00 -14.98 -2.08
N ALA A 261 -8.23 -13.96 -1.69
CA ALA A 261 -6.84 -14.12 -1.25
C ALA A 261 -6.73 -15.07 -0.06
N THR A 262 -7.57 -14.92 0.97
CA THR A 262 -7.60 -15.86 2.10
C THR A 262 -7.93 -17.29 1.67
N SER A 263 -8.90 -17.47 0.77
CA SER A 263 -9.24 -18.81 0.27
C SER A 263 -8.17 -19.45 -0.60
N GLY A 264 -7.25 -18.64 -1.13
CA GLY A 264 -6.11 -19.08 -1.93
C GLY A 264 -4.77 -18.98 -1.20
N ALA A 265 -4.79 -18.78 0.12
CA ALA A 265 -3.57 -18.74 0.94
C ALA A 265 -2.83 -20.08 0.83
N SER A 266 -1.51 -20.02 0.76
CA SER A 266 -0.67 -21.21 0.66
C SER A 266 -0.76 -22.07 1.93
N ASP A 267 -0.56 -23.38 1.79
CA ASP A 267 -0.52 -24.31 2.93
C ASP A 267 0.52 -23.85 3.97
N VAL A 268 1.64 -23.26 3.54
CA VAL A 268 2.65 -22.68 4.42
C VAL A 268 2.10 -21.48 5.21
N ALA A 269 1.39 -20.56 4.56
CA ALA A 269 0.80 -19.41 5.24
C ALA A 269 -0.30 -19.83 6.23
N LEU A 270 -1.13 -20.79 5.84
CA LEU A 270 -2.16 -21.37 6.71
C LEU A 270 -1.53 -22.12 7.90
N ALA A 271 -0.50 -22.92 7.67
CA ALA A 271 0.25 -23.58 8.74
C ALA A 271 0.83 -22.57 9.73
N GLN A 272 1.44 -21.49 9.23
CA GLN A 272 1.93 -20.41 10.10
C GLN A 272 0.82 -19.73 10.89
N ALA A 273 -0.38 -19.56 10.32
CA ALA A 273 -1.52 -18.98 11.03
C ALA A 273 -1.92 -19.85 12.22
N HIS A 274 -2.00 -21.16 12.02
CA HIS A 274 -2.26 -22.14 13.08
C HIS A 274 -1.14 -22.17 14.13
N VAL A 275 0.13 -22.02 13.75
CA VAL A 275 1.24 -21.92 14.72
C VAL A 275 1.08 -20.70 15.62
N ILE A 276 0.70 -19.56 15.07
CA ILE A 276 0.49 -18.32 15.84
C ILE A 276 -0.68 -18.49 16.81
N GLU A 277 -1.81 -19.03 16.33
CA GLU A 277 -2.98 -19.29 17.20
C GLU A 277 -2.63 -20.31 18.31
N ALA A 278 -1.85 -21.34 18.00
CA ALA A 278 -1.35 -22.28 19.00
C ALA A 278 -0.47 -21.61 20.07
N GLU A 279 0.35 -20.64 19.67
CA GLU A 279 1.18 -19.88 20.61
C GLU A 279 0.34 -19.00 21.53
N GLU A 280 -0.74 -18.40 21.03
CA GLU A 280 -1.70 -17.66 21.87
C GLU A 280 -2.35 -18.60 22.90
N TYR A 281 -2.84 -19.77 22.48
CA TYR A 281 -3.40 -20.76 23.42
C TYR A 281 -2.36 -21.27 24.43
N LEU A 282 -1.11 -21.46 24.01
CA LEU A 282 -0.02 -21.82 24.92
C LEU A 282 0.22 -20.73 25.99
N ASN A 283 0.23 -19.46 25.60
CA ASN A 283 0.38 -18.34 26.53
C ASN A 283 -0.80 -18.25 27.52
N ASP A 284 -2.00 -18.58 27.07
CA ASP A 284 -3.20 -18.69 27.91
C ASP A 284 -3.28 -20.01 28.70
N GLN A 285 -2.28 -20.89 28.58
CA GLN A 285 -2.22 -22.21 29.22
C GLN A 285 -3.35 -23.17 28.81
N ILE A 286 -3.89 -23.00 27.61
CA ILE A 286 -4.95 -23.83 27.01
C ILE A 286 -4.31 -24.87 26.09
N TYR A 287 -3.65 -25.88 26.67
CA TYR A 287 -2.78 -26.81 25.94
C TYR A 287 -3.51 -27.73 24.95
N ASP A 288 -4.76 -28.10 25.22
CA ASP A 288 -5.58 -28.95 24.35
C ASP A 288 -5.85 -28.29 23.00
N LYS A 289 -6.30 -27.03 23.01
CA LYS A 289 -6.50 -26.25 21.79
C LYS A 289 -5.18 -25.94 21.09
N ALA A 290 -4.15 -25.60 21.86
CA ALA A 290 -2.82 -25.36 21.30
C ALA A 290 -2.33 -26.58 20.50
N LEU A 291 -2.52 -27.80 21.02
CA LEU A 291 -2.15 -29.02 20.30
C LEU A 291 -3.01 -29.26 19.06
N GLU A 292 -4.32 -28.99 19.12
CA GLU A 292 -5.20 -29.12 17.96
C GLU A 292 -4.75 -28.21 16.80
N GLU A 293 -4.43 -26.95 17.09
CA GLU A 293 -3.92 -26.02 16.07
C GLU A 293 -2.55 -26.47 15.53
N ILE A 294 -1.66 -26.98 16.38
CA ILE A 294 -0.38 -27.54 15.93
C ILE A 294 -0.56 -28.78 15.04
N GLU A 295 -1.52 -29.65 15.33
CA GLU A 295 -1.81 -30.80 14.47
C GLU A 295 -2.22 -30.33 13.08
N ARG A 296 -3.13 -29.36 12.98
CA ARG A 296 -3.51 -28.75 11.68
C ARG A 296 -2.32 -28.10 10.98
N ALA A 297 -1.46 -27.39 11.72
CA ALA A 297 -0.25 -26.78 11.15
C ALA A 297 0.69 -27.83 10.54
N VAL A 298 0.89 -28.96 11.22
CA VAL A 298 1.75 -30.06 10.75
C VAL A 298 1.11 -30.84 9.60
N GLU A 299 -0.22 -30.92 9.54
CA GLU A 299 -0.94 -31.49 8.40
C GLU A 299 -0.76 -30.66 7.12
N LEU A 300 -0.78 -29.33 7.25
CA LEU A 300 -0.56 -28.39 6.15
C LEU A 300 0.92 -28.30 5.75
N ASP A 301 1.81 -28.20 6.74
CA ASP A 301 3.26 -28.16 6.53
C ASP A 301 3.98 -29.08 7.52
N SER A 302 4.21 -30.32 7.07
CA SER A 302 4.95 -31.34 7.82
C SER A 302 6.41 -30.99 8.10
N SER A 303 6.94 -29.93 7.48
CA SER A 303 8.30 -29.42 7.65
C SER A 303 8.38 -28.12 8.45
N SER A 304 7.28 -27.69 9.08
CA SER A 304 7.22 -26.45 9.86
C SER A 304 8.01 -26.56 11.17
N GLY A 305 9.26 -26.07 11.16
CA GLY A 305 10.07 -25.96 12.38
C GLY A 305 9.38 -25.20 13.52
N PRO A 306 8.72 -24.05 13.29
CA PRO A 306 7.93 -23.35 14.30
C PRO A 306 6.82 -24.20 14.92
N ALA A 307 6.11 -25.03 14.14
CA ALA A 307 5.08 -25.92 14.68
C ALA A 307 5.66 -26.94 15.67
N PHE A 308 6.79 -27.57 15.32
CA PHE A 308 7.48 -28.49 16.22
C PHE A 308 8.03 -27.79 17.47
N TYR A 309 8.43 -26.52 17.36
CA TYR A 309 8.88 -25.75 18.51
C TYR A 309 7.77 -25.52 19.54
N ILE A 310 6.62 -25.00 19.08
CA ILE A 310 5.46 -24.78 19.94
C ILE A 310 4.96 -26.10 20.54
N ARG A 311 4.89 -27.18 19.75
CA ARG A 311 4.58 -28.52 20.28
C ARG A 311 5.55 -28.94 21.37
N GLY A 312 6.85 -28.74 21.13
CA GLY A 312 7.90 -29.03 22.09
C GLY A 312 7.71 -28.30 23.41
N LYS A 313 7.38 -26.99 23.37
CA LYS A 313 7.07 -26.19 24.57
C LYS A 313 5.85 -26.73 25.31
N ILE A 314 4.76 -27.03 24.61
CA ILE A 314 3.56 -27.63 25.22
C ILE A 314 3.90 -28.95 25.93
N MET A 315 4.72 -29.79 25.30
CA MET A 315 5.13 -31.08 25.89
C MET A 315 6.00 -30.91 27.15
N VAL A 316 6.77 -29.82 27.26
CA VAL A 316 7.48 -29.48 28.50
C VAL A 316 6.50 -29.17 29.62
N GLU A 317 5.51 -28.32 29.36
CA GLU A 317 4.47 -27.96 30.34
C GLU A 317 3.65 -29.17 30.81
N LEU A 318 3.36 -30.10 29.89
CA LEU A 318 2.66 -31.35 30.20
C LEU A 318 3.55 -32.42 30.87
N GLY A 319 4.84 -32.14 31.10
CA GLY A 319 5.78 -33.08 31.71
C GLY A 319 6.21 -34.24 30.80
N ASN A 320 5.87 -34.23 29.52
CA ASN A 320 6.26 -35.25 28.54
C ASN A 320 7.66 -34.95 27.97
N THR A 321 8.69 -35.11 28.80
CA THR A 321 10.08 -34.78 28.46
C THR A 321 10.60 -35.51 27.22
N SER A 322 10.18 -36.75 26.97
CA SER A 322 10.65 -37.53 25.81
C SER A 322 10.19 -36.92 24.49
N GLN A 323 8.91 -36.55 24.42
CA GLN A 323 8.34 -35.94 23.23
C GLN A 323 8.84 -34.51 23.05
N ALA A 324 8.94 -33.73 24.14
CA ALA A 324 9.51 -32.38 24.12
C ALA A 324 10.91 -32.36 23.49
N ILE A 325 11.80 -33.26 23.90
CA ILE A 325 13.16 -33.34 23.32
C ILE A 325 13.11 -33.67 21.83
N THR A 326 12.23 -34.60 21.43
CA THR A 326 12.08 -35.01 20.04
C THR A 326 11.66 -33.83 19.16
N ASP A 327 10.63 -33.11 19.61
CA ASP A 327 10.03 -32.00 18.87
C ASP A 327 10.96 -30.78 18.82
N LEU A 328 11.56 -30.38 19.94
CA LEU A 328 12.57 -29.30 19.97
C LEU A 328 13.82 -29.64 19.13
N SER A 329 14.19 -30.92 19.03
CA SER A 329 15.30 -31.33 18.15
C SER A 329 14.89 -31.34 16.68
N ALA A 330 13.62 -31.64 16.36
CA ALA A 330 13.09 -31.54 14.99
C ALA A 330 13.02 -30.08 14.54
N SER A 331 12.53 -29.20 15.41
CA SER A 331 12.37 -27.77 15.13
C SER A 331 13.70 -27.09 14.78
N LEU A 332 14.78 -27.38 15.52
CA LEU A 332 16.13 -26.88 15.23
C LEU A 332 16.70 -27.39 13.88
N ARG A 333 16.31 -28.59 13.45
CA ARG A 333 16.73 -29.17 12.17
C ARG A 333 15.97 -28.57 10.99
N LEU A 334 14.68 -28.32 11.17
CA LEU A 334 13.79 -27.78 10.15
C LEU A 334 13.94 -26.27 9.98
N GLY A 335 14.43 -25.57 11.00
CA GLY A 335 14.73 -24.14 10.95
C GLY A 335 13.62 -23.28 11.55
N MET A 336 14.02 -22.14 12.10
CA MET A 336 13.17 -21.18 12.83
C MET A 336 13.94 -19.87 13.01
N ASP A 337 13.28 -18.85 13.53
CA ASP A 337 13.92 -17.58 13.86
C ASP A 337 15.02 -17.75 14.94
N PRO A 338 15.99 -16.83 15.00
CA PRO A 338 17.12 -16.93 15.93
C PRO A 338 16.74 -16.96 17.41
N GLU A 339 15.64 -16.30 17.80
CA GLU A 339 15.21 -16.19 19.19
C GLU A 339 14.60 -17.51 19.67
N SER A 340 13.62 -18.03 18.93
CA SER A 340 13.05 -19.37 19.17
C SER A 340 14.13 -20.45 19.15
N ARG A 341 15.13 -20.32 18.27
CA ARG A 341 16.29 -21.24 18.21
C ARG A 341 17.09 -21.21 19.51
N SER A 342 17.37 -20.02 20.02
CA SER A 342 18.12 -19.84 21.27
C SER A 342 17.36 -20.41 22.46
N ASP A 343 16.06 -20.12 22.56
CA ASP A 343 15.18 -20.65 23.60
C ASP A 343 15.10 -22.18 23.56
N ALA A 344 14.88 -22.76 22.37
CA ALA A 344 14.80 -24.21 22.18
C ALA A 344 16.09 -24.92 22.64
N ILE A 345 17.26 -24.35 22.36
CA ILE A 345 18.55 -24.88 22.82
C ILE A 345 18.64 -24.81 24.35
N GLY A 346 18.27 -23.69 24.95
CA GLY A 346 18.27 -23.51 26.41
C GLY A 346 17.38 -24.54 27.11
N THR A 347 16.16 -24.71 26.61
CA THR A 347 15.18 -25.69 27.09
C THR A 347 15.73 -27.12 26.97
N LEU A 348 16.29 -27.50 25.82
CA LEU A 348 16.90 -28.83 25.63
C LEU A 348 18.06 -29.12 26.60
N VAL A 349 18.89 -28.11 26.90
CA VAL A 349 19.98 -28.25 27.88
C VAL A 349 19.42 -28.47 29.28
N GLY A 350 18.40 -27.70 29.67
CA GLY A 350 17.72 -27.86 30.97
C GLY A 350 17.11 -29.25 31.17
N LEU A 351 16.39 -29.76 30.16
CA LEU A 351 15.76 -31.08 30.19
C LEU A 351 16.77 -32.25 30.25
N ARG A 352 18.01 -32.06 29.78
CA ARG A 352 19.08 -33.07 29.89
C ARG A 352 19.78 -33.01 31.24
N GLY A 353 19.83 -31.84 31.88
CA GLY A 353 20.46 -31.65 33.19
C GLY A 353 19.70 -32.30 34.35
N THR A 354 18.38 -32.47 34.24
CA THR A 354 17.51 -33.08 35.25
C THR A 354 17.55 -34.62 35.27
N ARG A 355 18.25 -35.28 34.35
CA ARG A 355 18.42 -36.75 34.31
C ARG A 355 19.55 -37.29 35.20
N ARG A 356 20.01 -36.55 36.22
CA ARG A 356 21.08 -36.99 37.14
C ARG A 356 20.54 -37.48 38.47
#